data_AF-A0A1M7PCK8-F1
#
_entry.id   AF-A0A1M7PCK8-F1
#
_cell.length_a   1.000
_cell.length_b   1.000
_cell.length_c   1.000
_cell.angle_alpha   90.00
_cell.angle_beta   90.00
_cell.angle_gamma   90.00
#
_symmetry.space_group_name_H-M   'P 1'
#
loop_
_entity.id
_entity.type
_entity.pdbx_description
1 polymer ?
#
loop_
_entity_poly.entity_id
_entity_poly.type
_entity_poly.pdbx_seq_one_letter_code
_entity_poly.pdbx_strand_id
1 'polypeptide(L)'
;MFCIADINIKEMYPVTYNDPDLTTAMVPTLEKVAGKEKVWLHDPVTGAEDFSFYQKEKPGLFIFLGGMPADADPRPLPHTIRRIFTWTKVVSCWV
;
A
#
# COMPACT_ATOMS: atom_id res chain seq x y z
N MET A 1 -42.04 -23.26 -1.11
CA MET A 1 -41.04 -23.15 -2.20
C MET A 1 -39.72 -22.79 -1.54
N PHE A 2 -38.72 -23.67 -1.56
CA PHE A 2 -37.40 -23.37 -1.00
C PHE A 2 -36.40 -23.20 -2.13
N CYS A 3 -35.53 -22.19 -2.00
CA CYS A 3 -34.41 -21.95 -2.91
C CYS A 3 -33.12 -22.38 -2.20
N ILE A 4 -32.22 -23.03 -2.94
CA ILE A 4 -30.87 -23.36 -2.50
C ILE A 4 -29.91 -22.48 -3.29
N ALA A 5 -28.95 -21.88 -2.61
CA ALA A 5 -27.86 -21.12 -3.22
C ALA A 5 -26.55 -21.83 -2.94
N ASP A 6 -25.77 -22.10 -4.00
CA ASP A 6 -24.40 -22.59 -3.89
C ASP A 6 -23.44 -21.42 -3.77
N ILE A 7 -22.63 -21.41 -2.71
CA ILE A 7 -21.65 -20.36 -2.42
C ILE A 7 -20.24 -20.93 -2.54
N ASN A 8 -19.39 -20.27 -3.32
CA ASN A 8 -17.97 -20.58 -3.42
C ASN A 8 -17.16 -19.29 -3.21
N ILE A 9 -16.41 -19.22 -2.11
CA ILE A 9 -15.56 -18.08 -1.77
C ILE A 9 -14.10 -18.54 -1.92
N LYS A 10 -13.31 -17.76 -2.65
CA LYS A 10 -11.87 -18.00 -2.82
C LYS A 10 -11.09 -16.94 -2.08
N GLU A 11 -10.22 -17.36 -1.18
CA GLU A 11 -9.28 -16.43 -0.55
C GLU A 11 -8.22 -16.00 -1.56
N MET A 12 -8.12 -14.69 -1.74
CA MET A 12 -7.15 -14.07 -2.64
C MET A 12 -5.97 -13.52 -1.82
N TYR A 13 -5.45 -12.35 -2.17
CA TYR A 13 -4.28 -11.79 -1.51
C TYR A 13 -4.60 -11.34 -0.09
N PRO A 14 -3.71 -11.66 0.88
CA PRO A 14 -3.80 -11.10 2.20
C PRO A 14 -3.61 -9.58 2.16
N VAL A 15 -3.98 -8.92 3.25
CA VAL A 15 -3.74 -7.49 3.45
C VAL A 15 -2.25 -7.23 3.40
N THR A 16 -1.81 -6.29 2.56
CA THR A 16 -0.42 -5.79 2.59
C THR A 16 -0.29 -4.88 3.81
N TYR A 17 0.44 -5.32 4.83
CA TYR A 17 0.50 -4.68 6.13
C TYR A 17 1.93 -4.36 6.51
N ASN A 18 2.24 -3.07 6.62
CA ASN A 18 3.57 -2.64 7.03
C ASN A 18 3.69 -2.74 8.54
N ASP A 19 4.76 -3.39 8.97
CA ASP A 19 5.10 -3.51 10.38
C ASP A 19 5.30 -2.10 11.00
N PRO A 20 4.59 -1.75 12.09
CA PRO A 20 4.65 -0.40 12.65
C PRO A 20 6.03 0.02 13.16
N ASP A 21 6.78 -0.91 13.76
CA ASP A 21 8.09 -0.63 14.32
C ASP A 21 9.11 -0.42 13.21
N LEU A 22 9.09 -1.28 12.19
CA LEU A 22 9.91 -1.13 10.99
C LEU A 22 9.57 0.15 10.22
N THR A 23 8.29 0.49 10.10
CA THR A 23 7.85 1.74 9.48
C THR A 23 8.41 2.93 10.23
N THR A 24 8.27 2.96 11.55
CA THR A 24 8.80 4.02 12.41
C THR A 24 10.32 4.15 12.29
N ALA A 25 11.04 3.03 12.23
CA ALA A 25 12.49 3.01 12.06
C ALA A 25 12.95 3.52 10.68
N MET A 26 12.15 3.31 9.64
CA MET A 26 12.52 3.65 8.26
C MET A 26 12.12 5.05 7.82
N VAL A 27 11.10 5.68 8.41
CA VAL A 27 10.67 7.04 8.08
C VAL A 27 11.84 8.05 8.10
N PRO A 28 12.70 8.12 9.12
CA PRO A 28 13.84 9.06 9.13
C PRO A 28 14.82 8.85 7.97
N THR A 29 15.02 7.59 7.56
CA THR A 29 15.88 7.25 6.42
C THR A 29 15.25 7.76 5.11
N LEU A 30 13.95 7.55 4.93
CA LEU A 30 13.22 8.05 3.76
C LEU A 30 13.23 9.59 3.71
N GLU A 31 12.99 10.26 4.84
CA GLU A 31 13.05 11.72 4.94
C GLU A 31 14.45 12.26 4.59
N LYS A 32 15.51 11.59 5.05
CA LYS A 32 16.90 11.98 4.74
C LYS A 32 17.24 11.85 3.25
N VAL A 33 16.72 10.83 2.58
CA VAL A 33 17.03 10.56 1.17
C VAL A 33 16.16 11.39 0.22
N ALA A 34 14.85 11.48 0.48
CA ALA A 34 13.89 12.09 -0.43
C ALA A 34 13.56 13.56 -0.10
N GLY A 35 13.83 14.00 1.13
CA GLY A 35 13.37 15.28 1.68
C GLY A 35 12.08 15.09 2.48
N LYS A 36 12.01 15.73 3.66
CA LYS A 36 10.90 15.60 4.61
C LYS A 36 9.55 16.01 4.00
N GLU A 37 9.55 16.98 3.10
CA GLU A 37 8.37 17.47 2.39
C GLU A 37 7.80 16.50 1.35
N LYS A 38 8.55 15.45 1.01
CA LYS A 38 8.18 14.44 -0.01
C LYS A 38 7.83 13.07 0.58
N VAL A 39 7.88 12.94 1.91
CA VAL A 39 7.53 11.72 2.64
C VAL A 39 6.34 12.01 3.54
N TRP A 40 5.29 11.20 3.46
CA TRP A 40 4.19 11.26 4.41
C TRP A 40 3.60 9.88 4.65
N LEU A 41 2.95 9.73 5.81
CA LEU A 41 2.10 8.58 6.10
C LEU A 41 0.73 8.81 5.46
N HIS A 42 0.28 7.86 4.64
CA HIS A 42 -1.01 7.92 3.98
C HIS A 42 -2.03 6.95 4.61
N ASP A 43 -3.30 7.25 4.41
CA ASP A 43 -4.40 6.38 4.80
C ASP A 43 -4.38 5.07 3.98
N PRO A 44 -5.00 3.99 4.50
CA PRO A 44 -5.15 2.75 3.76
C PRO A 44 -5.88 2.93 2.43
N VAL A 45 -5.39 2.25 1.39
CA VAL A 45 -6.01 2.21 0.06
C VAL A 45 -6.59 0.82 -0.22
N THR A 46 -7.47 0.72 -1.23
CA THR A 46 -8.23 -0.50 -1.58
C THR A 46 -7.50 -1.47 -2.51
N GLY A 47 -6.23 -1.19 -2.86
CA GLY A 47 -5.42 -2.03 -3.74
C GLY A 47 -5.14 -3.42 -3.15
N ALA A 48 -4.72 -4.36 -3.99
CA ALA A 48 -4.22 -5.64 -3.53
C ALA A 48 -2.84 -5.88 -4.15
N GLU A 49 -1.90 -6.35 -3.35
CA GLU A 49 -0.50 -6.55 -3.75
C GLU A 49 -0.03 -7.90 -3.23
N ASP A 50 0.68 -8.66 -4.06
CA ASP A 50 1.18 -10.00 -3.73
C ASP A 50 2.37 -9.96 -2.75
N PHE A 51 2.97 -8.78 -2.54
CA PHE A 51 4.00 -8.59 -1.51
C PHE A 51 3.53 -8.97 -0.10
N SER A 52 2.21 -8.93 0.12
CA SER A 52 1.54 -9.41 1.32
C SER A 52 1.88 -10.88 1.69
N PHE A 53 2.26 -11.73 0.73
CA PHE A 53 2.72 -13.08 1.03
C PHE A 53 4.10 -13.10 1.71
N TYR A 54 5.03 -12.22 1.32
CA TYR A 54 6.31 -12.11 2.01
C TYR A 54 6.13 -11.59 3.45
N GLN A 55 5.16 -10.70 3.64
CA GLN A 55 4.80 -10.15 4.95
C GLN A 55 4.18 -11.18 5.92
N LYS A 56 3.77 -12.36 5.44
CA LYS A 56 3.39 -13.48 6.30
C LYS A 56 4.59 -14.12 7.01
N GLU A 57 5.76 -14.08 6.38
CA GLU A 57 6.95 -14.77 6.87
C GLU A 57 7.88 -13.87 7.68
N LYS A 58 7.93 -12.58 7.34
CA LYS A 58 8.81 -11.58 7.98
C LYS A 58 8.15 -10.19 8.04
N PRO A 59 8.53 -9.35 9.02
CA PRO A 59 8.19 -7.93 9.00
C PRO A 59 8.64 -7.30 7.67
N GLY A 60 7.72 -6.65 6.98
CA GLY A 60 7.99 -6.04 5.68
C GLY A 60 7.51 -4.59 5.64
N LEU A 61 8.15 -3.81 4.79
CA LEU A 61 7.81 -2.42 4.50
C LEU A 61 7.63 -2.26 3.00
N PHE A 62 6.41 -1.94 2.59
CA PHE A 62 6.01 -1.66 1.22
C PHE A 62 5.66 -0.18 1.10
N ILE A 63 6.25 0.50 0.12
CA ILE A 63 6.08 1.94 -0.08
C ILE A 63 5.68 2.20 -1.53
N PHE A 64 4.92 3.26 -1.77
CA PHE A 64 4.77 3.79 -3.11
C PHE A 64 5.82 4.87 -3.36
N LEU A 65 6.61 4.70 -4.41
CA LEU A 65 7.63 5.66 -4.85
C LEU A 65 7.06 6.56 -5.94
N GLY A 66 7.11 7.87 -5.71
CA GLY A 66 6.66 8.88 -6.68
C GLY A 66 7.40 8.76 -8.01
N GLY A 67 6.67 8.56 -9.11
CA GLY A 67 7.21 8.43 -10.46
C GLY A 67 6.77 9.55 -11.43
N MET A 68 5.97 10.51 -10.96
CA MET A 68 5.48 11.59 -11.81
C MET A 68 6.59 12.62 -12.13
N PRO A 69 6.73 13.06 -13.40
CA PRO A 69 7.60 14.19 -13.74
C PRO A 69 7.29 15.43 -12.90
N ALA A 70 8.32 16.22 -12.58
CA ALA A 70 8.19 17.35 -11.65
C ALA A 70 7.25 18.45 -12.15
N ASP A 71 7.10 18.57 -13.47
CA ASP A 71 6.35 19.57 -14.23
C ASP A 71 4.98 19.07 -14.73
N ALA A 72 4.62 17.81 -14.48
CA ALA A 72 3.35 17.25 -14.92
C ALA A 72 2.15 17.69 -14.05
N ASP A 73 0.96 17.79 -14.66
CA ASP A 73 -0.30 18.07 -13.95
C ASP A 73 -0.71 16.86 -13.09
N PRO A 74 -0.92 17.03 -11.77
CA PRO A 74 -1.30 15.96 -10.86
C PRO A 74 -2.74 15.41 -11.02
N ARG A 75 -3.55 15.88 -11.97
CA ARG A 75 -4.97 15.51 -12.12
C ARG A 75 -5.26 14.63 -13.35
N PRO A 76 -6.14 13.63 -13.22
CA PRO A 76 -5.98 12.45 -12.40
C PRO A 76 -5.42 11.30 -13.26
N LEU A 77 -4.18 10.89 -13.00
CA LEU A 77 -3.71 9.57 -13.43
C LEU A 77 -3.80 8.66 -12.20
N PRO A 78 -4.76 7.72 -12.13
CA PRO A 78 -5.01 6.89 -10.92
C PRO A 78 -3.83 5.99 -10.52
N HIS A 79 -2.75 5.94 -11.31
CA HIS A 79 -1.57 5.10 -11.08
C HIS A 79 -0.25 5.87 -11.08
N THR A 80 -0.27 7.21 -11.11
CA THR A 80 0.96 8.01 -11.14
C THR A 80 0.99 8.95 -9.96
N ILE A 81 1.85 8.62 -9.00
CA ILE A 81 2.02 9.37 -7.76
C ILE A 81 3.23 10.30 -7.86
N ARG A 82 3.13 11.51 -7.28
CA ARG A 82 4.21 12.53 -7.35
C ARG A 82 5.28 12.39 -6.28
N ARG A 83 5.00 11.66 -5.21
CA ARG A 83 5.82 11.71 -4.00
C ARG A 83 5.81 10.34 -3.31
N ILE A 84 6.71 10.13 -2.34
CA ILE A 84 6.87 8.86 -1.63
C ILE A 84 5.89 8.79 -0.47
N PHE A 85 5.08 7.75 -0.42
CA PHE A 85 4.27 7.50 0.77
C PHE A 85 4.32 6.04 1.19
N THR A 86 4.18 5.88 2.50
CA THR A 86 4.06 4.60 3.18
C THR A 86 2.82 4.65 4.03
N TRP A 87 2.17 3.51 4.22
CA TRP A 87 1.01 3.36 5.10
C TRP A 87 1.29 2.25 6.10
N THR A 88 0.36 2.01 7.01
CA THR A 88 0.39 0.83 7.90
C THR A 88 -0.47 -0.32 7.37
N LYS A 89 -1.60 -0.07 6.67
CA LYS A 89 -2.38 -1.13 5.95
C LYS A 89 -2.74 -0.76 4.49
N VAL A 90 -2.63 -1.69 3.53
CA VAL A 90 -3.46 -1.71 2.30
C VAL A 90 -4.62 -2.63 2.58
N VAL A 91 -5.85 -2.13 2.47
CA VAL A 91 -7.03 -2.98 2.57
C VAL A 91 -7.22 -3.65 1.22
N SER A 92 -6.94 -4.96 1.14
CA SER A 92 -7.32 -5.78 -0.01
C SER A 92 -8.83 -5.69 -0.17
N CYS A 93 -9.29 -4.94 -1.16
CA CYS A 93 -10.71 -4.70 -1.41
C CYS A 93 -11.17 -5.57 -2.58
N TRP A 94 -10.91 -6.88 -2.51
CA TRP A 94 -11.50 -7.89 -3.39
C TRP A 94 -11.68 -9.18 -2.58
N VAL A 95 -12.66 -9.14 -1.67
CA VAL A 95 -13.34 -10.35 -1.17
C VAL A 95 -14.28 -10.86 -2.25
#